data_AF-A0A1X7UT78-F1
#
_entry.id   AF-A0A1X7UT78-F1
#
_cell.length_a   1.000
_cell.length_b   1.000
_cell.length_c   1.000
_cell.angle_alpha   90.00
_cell.angle_beta   90.00
_cell.angle_gamma   90.00
#
_symmetry.space_group_name_H-M   'P 1'
#
loop_
_entity.id
_entity.type
_entity.pdbx_description
1 polymer ?
#
loop_
_entity_poly.entity_id
_entity_poly.type
_entity_poly.pdbx_seq_one_letter_code
_entity_poly.pdbx_strand_id
1 'polypeptide(L)'
;LWMRVPQVATNRSFVLTVAEKVILLGQQYLNDRHIAASQQLLLCQFPNTKGLQNSLLLNKLATKNVKIGHGIQILHDRTNHWIVACNLRRKDNIVEIYDLLYTTSTTKTRSLIGNLFQPLPDKKQVGGWDCGVFAIAMVTAILHGYDPELVQFSQRSMRDHLMKCLEAQSLTPFPHEIL
;
A
#
# COMPACT_ATOMS: atom_id res chain seq x y z
N LEU A 1 2.52 19.65 13.73
CA LEU A 1 3.53 18.75 14.35
C LEU A 1 3.47 17.40 13.66
N TRP A 2 4.54 16.98 12.97
CA TRP A 2 4.62 15.66 12.35
C TRP A 2 5.18 14.68 13.38
N MET A 3 4.33 13.85 13.97
CA MET A 3 4.83 12.77 14.82
C MET A 3 5.19 11.59 13.94
N ARG A 4 6.47 11.19 13.93
CA ARG A 4 6.80 9.79 13.67
C ARG A 4 6.07 9.00 14.75
N VAL A 5 4.96 8.36 14.39
CA VAL A 5 4.37 7.38 15.30
C VAL A 5 5.40 6.27 15.37
N PRO A 6 5.96 5.95 16.55
CA PRO A 6 6.81 4.79 16.68
C PRO A 6 5.92 3.59 16.36
N GLN A 7 6.08 3.01 15.18
CA GLN A 7 5.71 1.61 15.05
C GLN A 7 6.58 0.89 16.05
N VAL A 8 5.95 0.17 16.97
CA VAL A 8 6.64 -0.78 17.83
C VAL A 8 7.49 -1.60 16.88
N ALA A 9 8.81 -1.47 16.97
CA ALA A 9 9.76 -2.32 16.27
C ALA A 9 9.63 -3.71 16.87
N THR A 10 8.53 -4.41 16.55
CA THR A 10 8.46 -5.83 16.77
C THR A 10 9.41 -6.40 15.76
N ASN A 11 10.61 -6.77 16.21
CA ASN A 11 11.65 -7.46 15.44
C ASN A 11 11.21 -8.88 15.01
N ARG A 12 9.89 -9.12 14.89
CA ARG A 12 9.31 -10.33 14.36
C ARG A 12 9.23 -10.16 12.86
N SER A 13 10.21 -10.73 12.17
CA SER A 13 10.08 -11.13 10.78
C SER A 13 8.72 -11.79 10.59
N PHE A 14 7.90 -11.25 9.69
CA PHE A 14 6.70 -11.95 9.26
C PHE A 14 7.12 -13.25 8.57
N VAL A 15 6.77 -14.39 9.16
CA VAL A 15 7.06 -15.72 8.59
C VAL A 15 5.78 -16.25 8.00
N LEU A 16 5.81 -16.58 6.70
CA LEU A 16 4.69 -17.18 6.00
C LEU A 16 4.41 -18.59 6.50
N THR A 17 3.25 -18.76 7.14
CA THR A 17 2.66 -20.07 7.46
C THR A 17 2.17 -20.77 6.20
N VAL A 18 1.97 -22.09 6.27
CA VAL A 18 1.40 -22.88 5.16
C VAL A 18 0.04 -22.30 4.72
N ALA A 19 -0.81 -21.88 5.65
CA ALA A 19 -2.09 -21.26 5.36
C ALA A 19 -1.94 -19.92 4.60
N GLU A 20 -0.98 -19.09 4.98
CA GLU A 20 -0.71 -17.82 4.28
C GLU A 20 -0.18 -18.05 2.87
N LYS A 21 0.67 -19.08 2.66
CA LYS A 21 1.10 -19.48 1.30
C LYS A 21 -0.07 -19.93 0.44
N VAL A 22 -1.02 -20.69 1.00
CA VAL A 22 -2.25 -21.10 0.29
C VAL A 22 -3.10 -19.90 -0.10
N ILE A 23 -3.20 -18.87 0.76
CA ILE A 23 -3.95 -17.63 0.45
C ILE A 23 -3.24 -16.81 -0.62
N LEU A 24 -1.91 -16.74 -0.60
CA LEU A 24 -1.13 -16.01 -1.60
C LEU A 24 -1.24 -16.64 -2.98
N LEU A 25 -1.07 -17.96 -3.06
CA LEU A 25 -1.03 -18.72 -4.32
C LEU A 25 -2.42 -19.12 -4.83
N GLY A 26 -3.37 -19.37 -3.94
CA GLY A 26 -4.77 -19.43 -4.31
C GLY A 26 -5.20 -18.03 -4.72
N GLN A 27 -6.07 -17.89 -5.72
CA GLN A 27 -6.62 -16.61 -6.20
C GLN A 27 -7.56 -15.95 -5.17
N GLN A 28 -7.21 -16.02 -3.87
CA GLN A 28 -7.94 -15.51 -2.74
C GLN A 28 -7.51 -14.07 -2.43
N TYR A 29 -8.34 -13.36 -1.67
CA TYR A 29 -8.04 -12.01 -1.22
C TYR A 29 -6.89 -12.00 -0.20
N LEU A 30 -5.93 -11.09 -0.40
CA LEU A 30 -4.94 -10.83 0.65
C LEU A 30 -5.63 -10.22 1.88
N ASN A 31 -5.33 -10.79 3.04
CA ASN A 31 -5.81 -10.28 4.32
C ASN A 31 -4.87 -9.21 4.93
N ASP A 32 -5.30 -8.60 6.03
CA ASP A 32 -4.57 -7.54 6.74
C ASP A 32 -3.15 -7.93 7.14
N ARG A 33 -2.88 -9.21 7.41
CA ARG A 33 -1.54 -9.68 7.82
C ARG A 33 -0.54 -9.54 6.68
N HIS A 34 -0.93 -9.90 5.45
CA HIS A 34 -0.08 -9.76 4.28
C HIS A 34 0.23 -8.29 3.99
N ILE A 35 -0.78 -7.42 4.10
CA ILE A 35 -0.61 -5.98 3.86
C ILE A 35 0.23 -5.33 4.96
N ALA A 36 -0.01 -5.66 6.23
CA ALA A 36 0.77 -5.15 7.36
C ALA A 36 2.24 -5.59 7.26
N ALA A 37 2.50 -6.85 6.92
CA ALA A 37 3.84 -7.37 6.72
C ALA A 37 4.57 -6.64 5.58
N SER A 38 3.88 -6.43 4.45
CA SER A 38 4.44 -5.75 3.28
C SER A 38 4.76 -4.27 3.57
N GLN A 39 3.85 -3.56 4.24
CA GLN A 39 4.09 -2.16 4.63
C GLN A 39 5.24 -2.03 5.63
N GLN A 40 5.34 -2.94 6.61
CA GLN A 40 6.45 -2.98 7.55
C GLN A 40 7.78 -3.21 6.83
N LEU A 41 7.81 -4.16 5.89
CA LEU A 41 9.01 -4.49 5.14
C LEU A 41 9.47 -3.32 4.25
N LEU A 42 8.53 -2.65 3.57
CA LEU A 42 8.82 -1.44 2.80
C LEU A 42 9.32 -0.30 3.69
N LEU A 43 8.79 -0.13 4.90
CA LEU A 43 9.29 0.88 5.83
C LEU A 43 10.72 0.55 6.31
N CYS A 44 11.04 -0.73 6.51
CA CYS A 44 12.41 -1.16 6.82
C CYS A 44 13.37 -0.86 5.66
N GLN A 45 12.95 -1.08 4.41
CA GLN A 45 13.74 -0.79 3.21
C GLN A 45 13.87 0.71 2.92
N PHE A 46 12.83 1.49 3.23
CA PHE A 46 12.73 2.91 2.95
C PHE A 46 12.40 3.69 4.24
N PRO A 47 13.33 3.78 5.22
CA PRO A 47 13.06 4.27 6.57
C PRO A 47 12.67 5.75 6.68
N ASN A 48 12.85 6.51 5.59
CA ASN A 48 12.48 7.92 5.52
C ASN A 48 11.08 8.15 4.94
N THR A 49 10.42 7.09 4.45
CA THR A 49 9.07 7.16 3.89
C THR A 49 8.07 7.49 5.00
N LYS A 50 7.25 8.52 4.78
CA LYS A 50 6.09 8.81 5.63
C LYS A 50 4.91 7.98 5.16
N GLY A 51 4.11 7.48 6.11
CA GLY A 51 3.01 6.55 5.80
C GLY A 51 3.38 5.12 6.20
N LEU A 52 2.92 4.15 5.41
CA LEU A 52 3.10 2.71 5.62
C LEU A 52 2.72 2.20 7.02
N GLN A 53 1.74 2.85 7.66
CA GLN A 53 1.24 2.37 8.95
C GLN A 53 0.37 1.12 8.77
N ASN A 54 0.30 0.29 9.82
CA ASN A 54 -0.60 -0.86 9.84
C ASN A 54 -2.03 -0.36 9.59
N SER A 55 -2.68 -0.90 8.54
CA SER A 55 -3.96 -0.42 8.06
C SER A 55 -5.08 -0.51 9.11
N LEU A 56 -4.98 -1.45 10.06
CA LEU A 56 -5.92 -1.59 11.19
C LEU A 56 -5.84 -0.43 12.19
N LEU A 57 -4.74 0.33 12.23
CA LEU A 57 -4.53 1.43 13.17
C LEU A 57 -4.94 2.80 12.61
N LEU A 58 -5.25 2.89 11.32
CA LEU A 58 -5.43 4.17 10.63
C LEU A 58 -6.58 5.01 11.18
N ASN A 59 -7.71 4.38 11.55
CA ASN A 59 -8.82 5.09 12.18
C ASN A 59 -8.40 5.74 13.51
N LYS A 60 -7.57 5.06 14.31
CA LYS A 60 -7.06 5.58 15.58
C LYS A 60 -6.01 6.68 15.38
N LEU A 61 -5.27 6.66 14.27
CA LEU A 61 -4.31 7.71 13.93
C LEU A 61 -5.00 8.97 13.41
N ALA A 62 -6.04 8.79 12.58
CA ALA A 62 -6.88 9.86 12.08
C ALA A 62 -7.51 10.68 13.21
N THR A 63 -7.99 10.04 14.27
CA THR A 63 -8.57 10.73 15.43
C THR A 63 -7.53 11.47 16.29
N LYS A 64 -6.24 11.14 16.15
CA LYS A 64 -5.14 11.82 16.83
C LYS A 64 -4.53 12.97 16.02
N ASN A 65 -5.15 13.38 14.91
CA ASN A 65 -4.65 14.43 14.01
C ASN A 65 -3.21 14.20 13.50
N VAL A 66 -2.77 12.94 13.41
CA VAL A 66 -1.48 12.62 12.77
C VAL A 66 -1.69 12.66 11.26
N LYS A 67 -0.96 13.55 10.58
CA LYS A 67 -1.04 13.74 9.12
C LYS A 67 0.19 13.18 8.41
N ILE A 68 -0.01 12.72 7.18
CA ILE A 68 0.98 12.31 6.20
C ILE A 68 1.10 13.48 5.22
N GLY A 69 2.21 14.21 5.30
CA GLY A 69 2.42 15.39 4.46
C GLY A 69 2.88 15.03 3.05
N HIS A 70 3.95 14.24 2.96
CA HIS A 70 4.53 13.78 1.70
C HIS A 70 4.92 12.31 1.88
N GLY A 71 4.10 11.40 1.36
CA GLY A 71 4.14 9.99 1.76
C GLY A 71 3.22 9.09 0.94
N ILE A 72 3.14 7.84 1.38
CA ILE A 72 2.38 6.77 0.72
C ILE A 72 1.77 5.81 1.76
N GLN A 73 0.53 5.38 1.55
CA GLN A 73 -0.20 4.55 2.51
C GLN A 73 -1.12 3.55 1.79
N ILE A 74 -1.12 2.29 2.23
CA ILE A 74 -2.13 1.31 1.83
C ILE A 74 -3.30 1.37 2.80
N LEU A 75 -4.52 1.52 2.27
CA LEU A 75 -5.76 1.67 3.02
C LEU A 75 -6.67 0.48 2.72
N HIS A 76 -7.32 -0.04 3.76
CA HIS A 76 -8.45 -0.96 3.60
C HIS A 76 -9.73 -0.13 3.51
N ASP A 77 -10.50 -0.33 2.45
CA ASP A 77 -11.86 0.16 2.39
C ASP A 77 -12.83 -0.89 2.94
N ARG A 78 -13.99 -0.42 3.43
CA ARG A 78 -14.98 -1.27 4.12
C ARG A 78 -15.70 -2.27 3.21
N THR A 79 -15.41 -2.28 1.91
CA THR A 79 -15.91 -3.27 0.95
C THR A 79 -14.94 -4.43 0.74
N ASN A 80 -13.95 -4.57 1.63
CA ASN A 80 -12.89 -5.57 1.58
C ASN A 80 -11.90 -5.36 0.44
N HIS A 81 -11.53 -4.11 0.23
CA HIS A 81 -10.70 -3.69 -0.89
C HIS A 81 -9.50 -2.87 -0.42
N TRP A 82 -8.40 -2.96 -1.17
CA TRP A 82 -7.13 -2.30 -0.86
C TRP A 82 -6.83 -1.21 -1.88
N ILE A 83 -6.54 0.00 -1.39
CA ILE A 83 -6.18 1.14 -2.23
C ILE A 83 -4.86 1.75 -1.74
N VAL A 84 -4.20 2.48 -2.64
CA VAL A 84 -2.99 3.25 -2.31
C VAL A 84 -3.30 4.74 -2.39
N ALA A 85 -2.98 5.48 -1.33
CA ALA A 85 -2.95 6.94 -1.34
C ALA A 85 -1.50 7.40 -1.34
N CYS A 86 -1.11 8.27 -2.27
CA CYS A 86 0.28 8.71 -2.44
C CYS A 86 0.35 10.16 -2.88
N ASN A 87 1.37 10.90 -2.42
CA ASN A 87 1.74 12.19 -2.99
C ASN A 87 3.25 12.39 -3.12
N LEU A 88 4.04 11.31 -3.08
CA LEU A 88 5.51 11.35 -3.13
C LEU A 88 6.09 11.97 -4.42
N ARG A 89 5.35 11.98 -5.52
CA ARG A 89 5.81 12.58 -6.80
C ARG A 89 5.19 13.95 -7.08
N ARG A 90 4.30 14.44 -6.21
CA ARG A 90 3.48 15.62 -6.44
C ARG A 90 4.07 16.83 -5.72
N LYS A 91 4.44 17.88 -6.47
CA LYS A 91 4.94 19.16 -5.91
C LYS A 91 3.83 20.00 -5.28
N ASP A 92 2.60 19.84 -5.76
CA ASP A 92 1.39 20.48 -5.22
C ASP A 92 0.80 19.75 -4.00
N ASN A 93 1.46 18.68 -3.55
CA ASN A 93 1.06 17.79 -2.46
C ASN A 93 -0.31 17.09 -2.66
N ILE A 94 -0.94 17.24 -3.82
CA ILE A 94 -2.22 16.57 -4.14
C ILE A 94 -2.03 15.06 -4.01
N VAL A 95 -2.99 14.39 -3.37
CA VAL A 95 -2.94 12.95 -3.15
C VAL A 95 -3.56 12.20 -4.31
N GLU A 96 -2.78 11.35 -4.95
CA GLU A 96 -3.20 10.39 -5.96
C GLU A 96 -3.74 9.13 -5.28
N ILE A 97 -4.88 8.63 -5.77
CA ILE A 97 -5.52 7.40 -5.26
C ILE A 97 -5.45 6.31 -6.32
N TYR A 98 -4.65 5.27 -6.10
CA TYR A 98 -4.62 4.08 -6.95
C TYR A 98 -5.59 3.03 -6.40
N ASP A 99 -6.66 2.77 -7.16
CA ASP A 99 -7.77 1.90 -6.79
C ASP A 99 -8.11 1.00 -7.98
N LEU A 100 -7.95 -0.32 -7.79
CA LEU A 100 -8.23 -1.32 -8.81
C LEU A 100 -9.71 -1.78 -8.92
N LEU A 101 -10.58 -1.64 -7.94
CA LEU A 101 -11.91 -2.29 -8.05
C LEU A 101 -13.04 -1.34 -8.39
N TYR A 102 -12.95 -0.08 -7.96
CA TYR A 102 -14.08 0.82 -8.02
C TYR A 102 -13.76 2.10 -8.79
N THR A 103 -14.63 2.46 -9.71
CA THR A 103 -14.61 3.76 -10.42
C THR A 103 -15.01 4.94 -9.53
N THR A 104 -15.43 4.67 -8.27
CA THR A 104 -15.72 5.72 -7.29
C THR A 104 -15.33 5.30 -5.87
N SER A 105 -14.35 5.98 -5.28
CA SER A 105 -14.11 5.87 -3.83
C SER A 105 -15.28 6.42 -3.01
N THR A 106 -15.69 5.66 -1.99
CA THR A 106 -16.79 6.01 -1.07
C THR A 106 -16.48 7.30 -0.28
N THR A 107 -17.51 8.00 0.20
CA THR A 107 -17.35 9.19 1.05
C THR A 107 -16.52 8.90 2.30
N LYS A 108 -16.64 7.69 2.87
CA LYS A 108 -15.87 7.26 4.04
C LYS A 108 -14.39 7.10 3.70
N THR A 109 -14.07 6.50 2.55
CA THR A 109 -12.69 6.36 2.07
C THR A 109 -12.05 7.72 1.84
N ARG A 110 -12.76 8.65 1.19
CA ARG A 110 -12.27 10.03 0.99
C ARG A 110 -12.08 10.78 2.30
N SER A 111 -13.01 10.62 3.25
CA SER A 111 -12.90 11.22 4.57
C SER A 111 -11.68 10.68 5.33
N LEU A 112 -11.43 9.36 5.28
CA LEU A 112 -10.22 8.78 5.87
C LEU A 112 -8.95 9.35 5.22
N ILE A 113 -8.90 9.43 3.88
CA ILE A 113 -7.75 10.00 3.16
C ILE A 113 -7.55 11.47 3.53
N GLY A 114 -8.60 12.30 3.54
CA GLY A 114 -8.51 13.70 3.98
C GLY A 114 -8.15 13.86 5.46
N ASN A 115 -8.50 12.86 6.28
CA ASN A 115 -8.07 12.83 7.67
C ASN A 115 -6.61 12.40 7.84
N LEU A 116 -6.05 11.67 6.89
CA LEU A 116 -4.68 11.19 6.95
C LEU A 116 -3.71 12.08 6.17
N PHE A 117 -4.09 12.71 5.06
CA PHE A 117 -3.20 13.47 4.19
C PHE A 117 -3.54 14.97 4.14
N GLN A 118 -2.59 15.79 3.67
CA GLN A 118 -2.79 17.20 3.32
C GLN A 118 -2.05 17.55 2.03
N PRO A 119 -2.67 18.27 1.05
CA PRO A 119 -4.08 18.60 0.84
C PRO A 119 -4.95 17.42 0.34
N LEU A 120 -6.24 17.70 0.07
CA LEU A 120 -7.26 16.71 -0.32
C LEU A 120 -6.92 15.98 -1.65
N PRO A 121 -7.38 14.73 -1.83
CA PRO A 121 -7.01 13.89 -2.97
C PRO A 121 -7.64 14.33 -4.30
N ASP A 122 -6.89 14.14 -5.39
CA ASP A 122 -7.37 14.14 -6.77
C ASP A 122 -7.30 12.72 -7.36
N LYS A 123 -8.21 12.39 -8.27
CA LYS A 123 -8.56 11.00 -8.59
C LYS A 123 -8.01 10.53 -9.93
N LYS A 124 -7.19 9.48 -9.91
CA LYS A 124 -6.91 8.61 -11.08
C LYS A 124 -6.97 7.15 -10.67
N GLN A 125 -7.98 6.42 -11.12
CA GLN A 125 -8.25 5.02 -10.78
C GLN A 125 -8.04 4.13 -12.01
N VAL A 126 -7.42 2.97 -11.84
CA VAL A 126 -7.11 1.99 -12.91
C VAL A 126 -7.38 0.61 -12.32
N GLY A 127 -8.06 -0.31 -13.03
CA GLY A 127 -8.82 -1.44 -12.45
C GLY A 127 -8.21 -2.88 -12.40
N GLY A 128 -8.78 -3.82 -11.62
CA GLY A 128 -8.44 -5.26 -11.48
C GLY A 128 -8.80 -5.98 -10.15
N TRP A 129 -8.93 -7.33 -10.19
CA TRP A 129 -9.29 -8.23 -9.06
C TRP A 129 -8.14 -8.56 -8.09
N ASP A 130 -6.94 -8.06 -8.35
CA ASP A 130 -5.72 -8.26 -7.55
C ASP A 130 -5.38 -7.05 -6.68
N CYS A 131 -6.38 -6.37 -6.11
CA CYS A 131 -6.22 -5.08 -5.43
C CYS A 131 -5.12 -5.06 -4.35
N GLY A 132 -5.04 -6.11 -3.50
CA GLY A 132 -4.04 -6.19 -2.45
C GLY A 132 -2.62 -6.37 -2.99
N VAL A 133 -2.42 -7.30 -3.94
CA VAL A 133 -1.11 -7.57 -4.55
C VAL A 133 -0.65 -6.36 -5.36
N PHE A 134 -1.58 -5.75 -6.12
CA PHE A 134 -1.29 -4.55 -6.88
C PHE A 134 -1.00 -3.36 -5.98
N ALA A 135 -1.71 -3.18 -4.88
CA ALA A 135 -1.40 -2.12 -3.92
C ALA A 135 0.05 -2.25 -3.41
N ILE A 136 0.48 -3.47 -3.07
CA ILE A 136 1.87 -3.73 -2.69
C ILE A 136 2.82 -3.46 -3.86
N ALA A 137 2.54 -3.96 -5.06
CA ALA A 137 3.37 -3.78 -6.25
C ALA A 137 3.53 -2.30 -6.62
N MET A 138 2.43 -1.54 -6.57
CA MET A 138 2.38 -0.12 -6.86
C MET A 138 3.22 0.69 -5.87
N VAL A 139 3.02 0.48 -4.56
CA VAL A 139 3.84 1.14 -3.53
C VAL A 139 5.32 0.78 -3.71
N THR A 140 5.62 -0.49 -4.00
CA THR A 140 6.99 -0.95 -4.25
C THR A 140 7.60 -0.23 -5.44
N ALA A 141 6.90 -0.17 -6.58
CA ALA A 141 7.37 0.53 -7.77
C ALA A 141 7.64 2.02 -7.51
N ILE A 142 6.69 2.71 -6.86
CA ILE A 142 6.85 4.14 -6.53
C ILE A 142 8.07 4.37 -5.62
N LEU A 143 8.28 3.53 -4.61
CA LEU A 143 9.42 3.66 -3.69
C LEU A 143 10.76 3.33 -4.34
N HIS A 144 10.77 2.46 -5.36
CA HIS A 144 11.93 2.18 -6.21
C HIS A 144 12.12 3.21 -7.34
N GLY A 145 11.30 4.27 -7.38
CA GLY A 145 11.48 5.40 -8.31
C GLY A 145 10.82 5.24 -9.68
N TYR A 146 9.98 4.22 -9.86
CA TYR A 146 9.23 4.05 -11.11
C TYR A 146 8.05 5.00 -11.22
N ASP A 147 7.73 5.40 -12.45
CA ASP A 147 6.50 6.12 -12.77
C ASP A 147 5.34 5.12 -12.92
N PRO A 148 4.31 5.17 -12.06
CA PRO A 148 3.19 4.25 -12.10
C PRO A 148 2.28 4.44 -13.32
N GLU A 149 2.40 5.55 -14.07
CA GLU A 149 1.70 5.69 -15.35
C GLU A 149 2.40 4.92 -16.47
N LEU A 150 3.68 4.58 -16.30
CA LEU A 150 4.49 3.85 -17.27
C LEU A 150 4.64 2.36 -16.93
N VAL A 151 4.19 1.92 -15.75
CA VAL A 151 4.37 0.54 -15.28
C VAL A 151 3.13 -0.30 -15.57
N GLN A 152 3.31 -1.35 -16.38
CA GLN A 152 2.29 -2.38 -16.60
C GLN A 152 2.68 -3.70 -15.95
N PHE A 153 2.06 -4.03 -14.82
CA PHE A 153 2.39 -5.25 -14.07
C PHE A 153 1.89 -6.53 -14.75
N SER A 154 2.73 -7.57 -14.73
CA SER A 154 2.38 -8.91 -15.19
C SER A 154 1.55 -9.65 -14.13
N GLN A 155 0.23 -9.44 -14.12
CA GLN A 155 -0.69 -9.93 -13.07
C GLN A 155 -0.48 -11.41 -12.69
N ARG A 156 -0.27 -12.28 -13.70
CA ARG A 156 -0.08 -13.72 -13.52
C ARG A 156 1.12 -14.10 -12.64
N SER A 157 2.14 -13.25 -12.56
CA SER A 157 3.39 -13.53 -11.85
C SER A 157 3.53 -12.77 -10.53
N MET A 158 2.61 -11.85 -10.22
CA MET A 158 2.74 -10.96 -9.06
C MET A 158 2.61 -11.72 -7.72
N ARG A 159 1.73 -12.72 -7.64
CA ARG A 159 1.50 -13.48 -6.39
C ARG A 159 2.70 -14.35 -6.02
N ASP A 160 3.23 -15.07 -7.00
CA ASP A 160 4.46 -15.87 -6.83
C ASP A 160 5.64 -14.99 -6.43
N HIS A 161 5.74 -13.81 -7.07
CA HIS A 161 6.77 -12.83 -6.74
C HIS A 161 6.62 -12.27 -5.32
N LEU A 162 5.40 -11.91 -4.91
CA LEU A 162 5.13 -11.45 -3.55
C LEU A 162 5.50 -12.51 -2.51
N MET A 163 5.15 -13.77 -2.75
CA MET A 163 5.53 -14.87 -1.86
C MET A 163 7.06 -14.94 -1.71
N LYS A 164 7.80 -14.96 -2.82
CA LYS A 164 9.28 -14.98 -2.81
C LYS A 164 9.87 -13.77 -2.09
N CYS A 165 9.30 -12.57 -2.29
CA CYS A 165 9.74 -11.35 -1.61
C CYS A 165 9.51 -11.42 -0.10
N LEU A 166 8.35 -11.93 0.33
CA LEU A 166 8.03 -12.09 1.75
C LEU A 166 8.94 -13.13 2.41
N GLU A 167 9.23 -14.25 1.73
CA GLU A 167 10.20 -15.25 2.20
C GLU A 167 11.63 -14.70 2.29
N ALA A 168 12.05 -13.95 1.26
CA ALA A 168 13.36 -13.31 1.23
C ALA A 168 13.47 -12.07 2.14
N GLN A 169 12.36 -11.65 2.76
CA GLN A 169 12.25 -10.40 3.51
C GLN A 169 12.79 -9.20 2.72
N SER A 170 12.46 -9.13 1.43
CA SER A 170 12.85 -8.03 0.55
C SER A 170 11.84 -7.87 -0.59
N LEU A 171 11.10 -6.75 -0.60
CA LEU A 171 10.22 -6.35 -1.69
C LEU A 171 11.02 -5.64 -2.78
N THR A 172 11.23 -6.36 -3.87
CA THR A 172 11.80 -5.83 -5.11
C THR A 172 10.69 -5.44 -6.09
N PRO A 173 10.98 -4.59 -7.09
CA PRO A 173 10.01 -4.28 -8.15
C PRO A 173 9.38 -5.57 -8.70
N PHE A 174 8.06 -5.56 -8.81
CA PHE A 174 7.28 -6.70 -9.29
C PHE A 174 7.49 -6.87 -10.80
N PRO A 175 7.27 -8.06 -11.38
CA PRO A 175 7.34 -8.24 -12.84
C PRO A 175 6.44 -7.24 -13.59
N HIS A 176 7.04 -6.47 -14.50
CA HIS A 176 6.35 -5.42 -15.24
C HIS A 176 7.03 -5.14 -16.59
N GLU A 177 6.28 -4.45 -17.46
CA GLU A 177 6.78 -3.79 -18.67
C GLU A 177 6.72 -2.26 -18.48
N ILE A 178 7.58 -1.54 -19.20
CA ILE A 178 7.58 -0.07 -19.27
C ILE A 178 6.92 0.35 -20.58
N LEU A 179 5.90 1.21 -20.49
CA LEU A 179 5.16 1.77 -21.62
C LEU A 179 5.85 2.98 -22.26
#